data_AF-A0A537D7R7-F1
#
_entry.id   AF-A0A537D7R7-F1
#
_cell.length_a   1.000
_cell.length_b   1.000
_cell.length_c   1.000
_cell.angle_alpha   90.00
_cell.angle_beta   90.00
_cell.angle_gamma   90.00
#
_symmetry.space_group_name_H-M   'P 1'
#
loop_
_entity.id
_entity.type
_entity.pdbx_description
1 polymer ?
#
loop_
_entity_poly.entity_id
_entity_poly.type
_entity_poly.pdbx_seq_one_letter_code
_entity_poly.pdbx_strand_id
1 'polypeptide(L)'
;MSTEQILQRLKSATPRVYHFGNLGLAVLQRYEGELASEGRIDFSDMLHRAADIVDKGASSLPKFEHFLVDEFQDTSTAMARLVNALVRTNHAHLFAVGDDWQAIYGFTGGDVDHVVNFESHFGPASQTMLDTNYRSPATIVEAGAVLIAHNPGQIPKQV
;
A
#
# COMPACT_ATOMS: atom_id res chain seq x y z
N MET A 1 1.98 6.41 11.17
CA MET A 1 2.58 6.06 12.48
C MET A 1 2.76 7.33 13.28
N SER A 2 2.51 7.31 14.59
CA SER A 2 2.75 8.47 15.46
C SER A 2 4.24 8.63 15.81
N THR A 3 4.64 9.84 16.19
CA THR A 3 5.98 10.15 16.75
C THR A 3 6.37 9.18 17.87
N GLU A 4 5.43 8.83 18.74
CA GLU A 4 5.66 7.93 19.87
C GLU A 4 5.97 6.49 19.40
N GLN A 5 5.23 6.00 18.40
CA GLN A 5 5.49 4.70 17.78
C GLN A 5 6.87 4.65 17.09
N ILE A 6 7.28 5.74 16.44
CA ILE A 6 8.61 5.85 15.83
C ILE A 6 9.69 5.76 16.92
N LEU A 7 9.57 6.55 17.98
CA LEU A 7 10.54 6.54 19.09
C LEU A 7 10.63 5.16 19.76
N GLN A 8 9.50 4.47 19.92
CA GLN A 8 9.50 3.12 20.48
C GLN A 8 10.26 2.12 19.58
N ARG A 9 10.06 2.19 18.26
CA ARG A 9 10.81 1.35 17.30
C ARG A 9 12.31 1.67 17.30
N LEU A 10 12.69 2.92 17.48
CA LEU A 10 14.10 3.32 17.52
C LEU A 10 14.82 2.78 18.76
N LYS A 11 14.15 2.64 19.91
CA LYS A 11 14.76 2.16 21.16
C LYS A 11 15.35 0.75 21.07
N SER A 12 14.80 -0.11 20.22
CA SER A 12 15.30 -1.47 20.00
C SER A 12 16.26 -1.58 18.81
N ALA A 13 16.60 -0.45 18.16
CA ALA A 13 17.40 -0.43 16.95
C ALA A 13 18.90 -0.37 17.24
N THR A 14 19.72 -0.64 16.21
CA THR A 14 21.17 -0.45 16.30
C THR A 14 21.50 1.03 16.58
N PRO A 15 22.66 1.33 17.20
CA PRO A 15 23.02 2.72 17.53
C PRO A 15 22.96 3.67 16.33
N ARG A 16 23.39 3.21 15.15
CA ARG A 16 23.32 3.99 13.90
C ARG A 16 21.87 4.34 13.54
N VAL A 17 20.97 3.35 13.55
CA VAL A 17 19.56 3.55 13.20
C VAL A 17 18.87 4.44 14.24
N TYR A 18 19.18 4.25 15.52
CA TYR A 18 18.66 5.09 16.61
C TYR A 18 19.02 6.57 16.41
N HIS A 19 20.30 6.89 16.20
CA HIS A 19 20.73 8.28 16.01
C HIS A 19 20.20 8.89 14.71
N PHE A 20 20.26 8.15 13.61
CA PHE A 20 19.70 8.60 12.33
C PHE A 20 18.19 8.85 12.42
N GLY A 21 17.45 7.94 13.05
CA GLY A 21 16.01 8.07 13.23
C GLY A 21 15.62 9.25 14.11
N ASN A 22 16.38 9.55 15.17
CA ASN A 22 16.15 10.75 15.99
C ASN A 22 16.35 12.05 15.20
N LEU A 23 17.40 12.12 14.37
CA LEU A 23 17.61 13.27 13.48
C LEU A 23 16.46 13.39 12.47
N GLY A 24 16.07 12.28 11.83
CA GLY A 24 14.96 12.25 10.90
C GLY A 24 13.65 12.69 11.54
N LEU A 25 13.39 12.28 12.78
CA LEU A 25 12.19 12.68 13.52
C LEU A 25 12.17 14.19 13.83
N ALA A 26 13.30 14.76 14.23
CA ALA A 26 13.40 16.20 14.47
C ALA A 26 13.14 17.01 13.19
N VAL A 27 13.68 16.56 12.05
CA VAL A 27 13.44 17.18 10.74
C VAL A 27 11.97 17.04 10.34
N LEU A 28 11.40 15.85 10.48
CA LEU A 28 10.00 15.59 10.16
C LEU A 28 9.06 16.48 10.98
N GLN A 29 9.26 16.58 12.30
CA GLN A 29 8.46 17.45 13.17
C GLN A 29 8.52 18.91 12.74
N ARG A 30 9.71 19.39 12.34
CA ARG A 30 9.88 20.77 11.86
C ARG A 30 9.17 20.99 10.53
N TYR A 31 9.28 20.04 9.60
CA TYR A 31 8.63 20.06 8.29
C TYR A 31 7.11 20.08 8.41
N GLU A 32 6.54 19.15 9.18
CA GLU A 32 5.11 19.10 9.46
C GLU A 32 4.60 20.38 10.13
N GLY A 33 5.40 20.95 11.04
CA GLY A 33 5.09 22.23 11.67
C GLY A 33 5.02 23.40 10.67
N GLU A 34 5.92 23.45 9.69
CA GLU A 34 5.90 24.46 8.63
C GLU A 34 4.67 24.30 7.73
N LEU A 35 4.40 23.07 7.25
CA LEU A 35 3.21 22.77 6.46
C LEU A 35 1.93 23.21 7.17
N ALA A 36 1.80 22.86 8.44
CA ALA A 36 0.65 23.23 9.26
C ALA A 36 0.52 24.76 9.43
N SER A 37 1.63 25.47 9.63
CA SER A 37 1.62 26.93 9.79
C SER A 37 1.18 27.67 8.52
N GLU A 38 1.43 27.09 7.35
CA GLU A 38 1.01 27.62 6.05
C GLU A 38 -0.35 27.07 5.59
N GLY A 39 -0.99 26.20 6.38
CA GLY A 39 -2.24 25.53 6.00
C GLY A 39 -2.09 24.60 4.78
N ARG A 40 -0.90 24.03 4.58
CA ARG A 40 -0.56 23.14 3.46
C ARG A 40 -0.57 21.68 3.88
N ILE A 41 -0.70 20.81 2.89
CA ILE A 41 -0.58 19.36 3.00
C ILE A 41 0.22 18.85 1.82
N ASP A 42 0.99 17.78 2.01
CA ASP A 42 1.67 17.09 0.91
C ASP A 42 0.90 15.84 0.42
N PHE A 43 1.49 15.09 -0.52
CA PHE A 43 0.86 13.89 -1.06
C PHE A 43 0.66 12.77 -0.02
N SER A 44 1.58 12.63 0.94
CA SER A 44 1.47 11.63 2.00
C SER A 44 0.40 12.03 3.01
N ASP A 45 0.33 13.33 3.33
CA ASP A 45 -0.75 13.90 4.15
C ASP A 45 -2.12 13.61 3.56
N MET A 46 -2.29 13.79 2.24
CA MET A 46 -3.58 13.58 1.57
C MET A 46 -4.16 12.19 1.88
N LEU A 47 -3.34 11.14 1.78
CA LEU A 47 -3.77 9.76 2.06
C LEU A 47 -4.08 9.56 3.55
N HIS A 48 -3.18 9.98 4.43
CA HIS A 48 -3.35 9.78 5.87
C HIS A 48 -4.56 10.54 6.42
N ARG A 49 -4.72 11.81 6.03
CA ARG A 49 -5.83 12.66 6.47
C ARG A 49 -7.16 12.18 5.89
N ALA A 50 -7.18 11.75 4.63
CA ALA A 50 -8.38 11.13 4.05
C ALA A 50 -8.79 9.90 4.85
N ALA A 51 -7.85 9.00 5.17
CA ALA A 51 -8.15 7.81 5.98
C ALA A 51 -8.69 8.19 7.37
N ASP A 52 -8.08 9.18 8.03
CA ASP A 52 -8.54 9.68 9.33
C ASP A 52 -9.96 10.27 9.28
N ILE A 53 -10.30 11.00 8.22
CA ILE A 53 -11.64 11.60 8.02
C ILE A 53 -12.68 10.49 7.83
N VAL A 54 -12.37 9.49 7.02
CA VAL A 54 -13.23 8.34 6.78
C VAL A 54 -13.42 7.55 8.08
N ASP A 55 -12.35 7.22 8.78
CA ASP A 55 -12.37 6.47 10.05
C ASP A 55 -13.21 7.16 11.15
N LYS A 56 -13.25 8.50 11.15
CA LYS A 56 -14.05 9.31 12.09
C LYS A 56 -15.54 9.35 11.74
N GLY A 57 -15.96 8.76 10.62
CA GLY A 57 -17.37 8.67 10.23
C GLY A 57 -17.94 9.99 9.73
N ALA A 58 -17.17 10.78 8.97
CA ALA A 58 -17.66 12.02 8.39
C ALA A 58 -18.94 11.80 7.57
N SER A 59 -20.06 12.37 8.03
CA SER A 59 -21.41 12.13 7.52
C SER A 59 -21.66 12.63 6.09
N SER A 60 -20.75 13.45 5.55
CA SER A 60 -20.85 14.03 4.20
C SER A 60 -20.20 13.19 3.11
N LEU A 61 -19.59 12.05 3.45
CA LEU A 61 -18.94 11.21 2.44
C LEU A 61 -20.00 10.48 1.59
N PRO A 62 -19.85 10.44 0.25
CA PRO A 62 -20.72 9.66 -0.60
C PRO A 62 -20.67 8.18 -0.21
N LYS A 63 -21.82 7.51 -0.30
CA LYS A 63 -21.88 6.07 -0.11
C LYS A 63 -21.64 5.34 -1.42
N PHE A 64 -20.62 4.48 -1.43
CA PHE A 64 -20.32 3.60 -2.56
C PHE A 64 -20.53 2.16 -2.13
N GLU A 65 -21.15 1.36 -3.00
CA GLU A 65 -21.32 -0.07 -2.75
C GLU A 65 -20.09 -0.89 -3.17
N HIS A 66 -19.25 -0.34 -4.07
CA HIS A 66 -18.12 -1.03 -4.67
C HIS A 66 -16.92 -0.09 -4.82
N PHE A 67 -15.74 -0.59 -4.48
CA PHE A 67 -14.46 0.05 -4.75
C PHE A 67 -13.64 -0.84 -5.68
N LEU A 68 -13.16 -0.27 -6.78
CA LEU A 68 -12.32 -0.94 -7.75
C LEU A 68 -10.93 -0.33 -7.70
N VAL A 69 -9.91 -1.16 -7.51
CA VAL A 69 -8.52 -0.71 -7.44
C VAL A 69 -7.69 -1.51 -8.44
N ASP A 70 -7.06 -0.80 -9.37
CA ASP A 70 -6.12 -1.37 -10.33
C ASP A 70 -4.69 -1.24 -9.82
N GLU A 71 -3.76 -2.00 -10.39
CA GLU A 71 -2.32 -2.00 -10.03
C GLU A 71 -2.07 -2.19 -8.52
N PHE A 72 -2.81 -3.11 -7.90
CA PHE A 72 -2.84 -3.26 -6.45
C PHE A 72 -1.47 -3.63 -5.85
N GLN A 73 -0.57 -4.23 -6.65
CA GLN A 73 0.78 -4.60 -6.23
C GLN A 73 1.64 -3.40 -5.83
N ASP A 74 1.32 -2.21 -6.32
CA ASP A 74 2.07 -0.98 -6.04
C ASP A 74 1.38 -0.11 -4.97
N THR A 75 0.32 -0.63 -4.35
CA THR A 75 -0.39 0.03 -3.25
C THR A 75 0.55 0.21 -2.05
N SER A 76 0.64 1.43 -1.54
CA SER A 76 1.35 1.69 -0.29
C SER A 76 0.49 1.37 0.94
N THR A 77 1.10 1.15 2.10
CA THR A 77 0.37 0.93 3.36
C THR A 77 -0.61 2.07 3.68
N ALA A 78 -0.29 3.32 3.33
CA ALA A 78 -1.18 4.46 3.53
C ALA A 78 -2.43 4.39 2.63
N MET A 79 -2.26 3.98 1.37
CA MET A 79 -3.37 3.78 0.44
C MET A 79 -4.21 2.56 0.82
N ALA A 80 -3.58 1.44 1.21
CA ALA A 80 -4.28 0.26 1.73
C ALA A 80 -5.14 0.60 2.95
N ARG A 81 -4.61 1.42 3.88
CA ARG A 81 -5.37 1.93 5.02
C ARG A 81 -6.60 2.72 4.60
N LEU A 82 -6.45 3.63 3.64
CA LEU A 82 -7.58 4.42 3.11
C LEU A 82 -8.65 3.52 2.47
N VAL A 83 -8.24 2.56 1.63
CA VAL A 83 -9.15 1.60 0.99
C VAL A 83 -9.90 0.81 2.06
N ASN A 84 -9.22 0.28 3.08
CA ASN A 84 -9.85 -0.43 4.19
C ASN A 84 -10.85 0.45 4.96
N ALA A 85 -10.50 1.72 5.23
CA ALA A 85 -11.40 2.66 5.88
C ALA A 85 -12.66 2.91 5.04
N LEU A 86 -12.51 3.09 3.74
CA LEU A 86 -13.62 3.30 2.80
C LEU A 86 -14.55 2.09 2.75
N VAL A 87 -14.00 0.89 2.53
CA VAL A 87 -14.75 -0.37 2.48
C VAL A 87 -15.54 -0.58 3.76
N ARG A 88 -14.88 -0.44 4.91
CA ARG A 88 -15.48 -0.67 6.23
C ARG A 88 -16.59 0.32 6.56
N THR A 89 -16.40 1.61 6.29
CA THR A 89 -17.39 2.65 6.62
C THR A 89 -18.59 2.65 5.69
N ASN A 90 -18.41 2.20 4.45
CA ASN A 90 -19.49 2.07 3.47
C ASN A 90 -20.22 0.73 3.53
N HIS A 91 -19.65 -0.28 4.20
CA HIS A 91 -20.07 -1.69 4.05
C HIS A 91 -20.04 -2.13 2.58
N ALA A 92 -18.99 -1.72 1.87
CA ALA A 92 -18.83 -1.92 0.44
C ALA A 92 -18.08 -3.21 0.10
N HIS A 93 -18.06 -3.56 -1.18
CA HIS A 93 -17.21 -4.62 -1.75
C HIS A 93 -15.92 -4.01 -2.33
N LEU A 94 -14.79 -4.71 -2.13
CA LEU A 94 -13.52 -4.38 -2.77
C LEU A 94 -13.27 -5.35 -3.92
N PHE A 95 -12.96 -4.81 -5.09
CA PHE A 95 -12.45 -5.54 -6.24
C PHE A 95 -11.07 -4.99 -6.58
N ALA A 96 -10.04 -5.80 -6.43
CA ALA A 96 -8.66 -5.41 -6.69
C ALA A 96 -8.07 -6.24 -7.83
N VAL A 97 -7.32 -5.58 -8.70
CA VAL A 97 -6.54 -6.22 -9.77
C VAL A 97 -5.07 -5.90 -9.52
N GLY A 98 -4.22 -6.92 -9.60
CA GLY A 98 -2.78 -6.73 -9.45
C GLY A 98 -1.98 -7.95 -9.88
N ASP A 99 -0.69 -7.73 -10.12
CA ASP A 99 0.27 -8.74 -10.52
C ASP A 99 1.54 -8.62 -9.67
N ASP A 100 1.80 -9.57 -8.76
CA ASP A 100 3.00 -9.57 -7.92
C ASP A 100 4.31 -9.65 -8.74
N TRP A 101 4.26 -10.15 -9.98
CA TRP A 101 5.42 -10.17 -10.87
C TRP A 101 5.78 -8.79 -11.43
N GLN A 102 4.87 -7.82 -11.31
CA GLN A 102 5.03 -6.44 -11.81
C GLN A 102 5.23 -5.42 -10.69
N ALA A 103 5.40 -5.86 -9.43
CA ALA A 103 5.64 -4.97 -8.31
C ALA A 103 7.03 -4.32 -8.40
N ILE A 104 7.09 -3.08 -8.91
CA ILE A 104 8.34 -2.35 -9.13
C ILE A 104 8.47 -1.08 -8.28
N TYR A 105 7.40 -0.67 -7.59
CA TYR A 105 7.39 0.56 -6.77
C TYR A 105 7.72 0.36 -5.29
N GLY A 106 8.39 -0.75 -4.94
CA GLY A 106 8.82 -1.02 -3.57
C GLY A 106 9.72 0.09 -2.97
N PHE A 107 10.53 0.75 -3.81
CA PHE A 107 11.41 1.84 -3.38
C PHE A 107 10.65 3.13 -3.00
N THR A 108 9.41 3.30 -3.46
CA THR A 108 8.51 4.41 -3.05
C THR A 108 7.50 3.99 -1.98
N GLY A 109 7.62 2.78 -1.44
CA GLY A 109 6.75 2.27 -0.38
C GLY A 109 5.52 1.50 -0.86
N GLY A 110 5.49 1.07 -2.13
CA GLY A 110 4.56 0.02 -2.57
C GLY A 110 4.86 -1.29 -1.84
N ASP A 111 3.82 -2.00 -1.43
CA ASP A 111 3.96 -3.24 -0.67
C ASP A 111 3.21 -4.38 -1.37
N VAL A 112 3.97 -5.25 -2.04
CA VAL A 112 3.44 -6.41 -2.78
C VAL A 112 2.70 -7.39 -1.85
N ASP A 113 2.96 -7.32 -0.54
CA ASP A 113 2.27 -8.12 0.46
C ASP A 113 0.75 -7.88 0.46
N HIS A 114 0.30 -6.69 0.05
CA HIS A 114 -1.12 -6.38 -0.10
C HIS A 114 -1.81 -7.21 -1.19
N VAL A 115 -1.07 -7.70 -2.19
CA VAL A 115 -1.57 -8.64 -3.21
C VAL A 115 -1.33 -10.09 -2.78
N VAL A 116 -0.10 -10.41 -2.36
CA VAL A 116 0.30 -11.78 -2.02
C VAL A 116 -0.51 -12.34 -0.84
N ASN A 117 -0.78 -11.51 0.18
CA ASN A 117 -1.51 -11.87 1.37
C ASN A 117 -2.84 -11.12 1.49
N PHE A 118 -3.53 -10.91 0.37
CA PHE A 118 -4.75 -10.08 0.27
C PHE A 118 -5.78 -10.38 1.37
N GLU A 119 -6.14 -11.65 1.58
CA GLU A 119 -7.16 -12.00 2.58
C GLU A 119 -6.78 -11.64 4.02
N SER A 120 -5.48 -11.62 4.33
CA SER A 120 -4.99 -11.21 5.66
C SER A 120 -5.17 -9.72 5.90
N HIS A 121 -5.13 -8.90 4.84
CA HIS A 121 -5.25 -7.44 4.91
C HIS A 121 -6.68 -6.93 4.70
N PHE A 122 -7.49 -7.62 3.89
CA PHE A 122 -8.80 -7.14 3.42
C PHE A 122 -9.96 -8.09 3.75
N GLY A 123 -9.69 -9.25 4.37
CA GLY A 123 -10.68 -10.25 4.72
C GLY A 123 -10.94 -11.28 3.62
N PRO A 124 -11.87 -12.23 3.85
CA PRO A 124 -12.14 -13.32 2.90
C PRO A 124 -12.48 -12.82 1.51
N ALA A 125 -11.88 -13.43 0.48
CA ALA A 125 -12.01 -12.99 -0.90
C ALA A 125 -12.17 -14.15 -1.87
N SER A 126 -12.85 -13.89 -2.99
CA SER A 126 -12.77 -14.76 -4.16
C SER A 126 -11.58 -14.34 -5.01
N GLN A 127 -10.76 -15.30 -5.44
CA GLN A 127 -9.65 -15.05 -6.35
C GLN A 127 -9.97 -15.58 -7.75
N THR A 128 -9.63 -14.81 -8.78
CA THR A 128 -9.70 -15.24 -10.18
C THR A 128 -8.37 -14.93 -10.84
N MET A 129 -7.70 -15.97 -11.34
CA MET A 129 -6.44 -15.84 -12.05
C MET A 129 -6.71 -15.69 -13.55
N LEU A 130 -6.05 -14.71 -14.16
CA LEU A 130 -6.07 -14.50 -15.61
C LEU A 130 -4.71 -14.94 -16.17
N ASP A 131 -4.63 -16.19 -16.61
CA ASP A 131 -3.40 -16.85 -17.07
C ASP A 131 -3.16 -16.71 -18.59
N THR A 132 -4.17 -16.29 -19.34
CA THR A 132 -4.07 -16.16 -20.80
C THR A 132 -3.49 -14.82 -21.21
N ASN A 133 -2.31 -14.84 -21.84
CA ASN A 133 -1.70 -13.64 -22.39
C ASN A 133 -2.25 -13.34 -23.80
N TYR A 134 -2.82 -12.15 -23.99
CA TYR A 134 -3.33 -11.67 -25.29
C TYR A 134 -2.41 -10.64 -25.97
N ARG A 135 -1.30 -10.24 -25.32
CA ARG A 135 -0.45 -9.13 -25.76
C ARG A 135 0.76 -9.59 -26.57
N SER A 136 1.42 -10.65 -26.15
CA SER A 136 2.73 -11.07 -26.64
C SER A 136 2.71 -12.50 -27.19
N PRO A 137 3.56 -12.83 -28.19
CA PRO A 137 3.78 -14.21 -28.60
C PRO A 137 4.29 -15.08 -27.46
N ALA A 138 4.00 -16.39 -27.53
CA ALA A 138 4.43 -17.39 -26.54
C ALA A 138 5.92 -17.29 -26.19
N THR A 139 6.79 -17.08 -27.20
CA THR A 139 8.24 -16.97 -27.00
C THR A 139 8.67 -15.83 -26.07
N ILE A 140 7.91 -14.72 -26.04
CA ILE A 140 8.19 -13.59 -25.13
C ILE A 140 7.68 -13.92 -23.72
N VAL A 141 6.48 -14.52 -23.62
CA VAL A 141 5.86 -14.89 -22.34
C VAL A 141 6.72 -15.92 -21.62
N GLU A 142 7.17 -16.95 -22.33
CA GLU A 142 8.03 -18.01 -21.82
C GLU A 142 9.37 -17.46 -21.30
N ALA A 143 9.99 -16.54 -22.04
CA ALA A 143 11.24 -15.90 -21.61
C ALA A 143 11.06 -15.12 -20.28
N GLY A 144 9.94 -14.41 -20.14
CA GLY A 144 9.59 -13.72 -18.89
C GLY A 144 9.33 -14.68 -17.74
N ALA A 145 8.61 -15.78 -18.01
CA ALA A 145 8.30 -16.82 -17.03
C ALA A 145 9.58 -17.49 -16.47
N VAL A 146 10.58 -17.75 -17.32
CA VAL A 146 11.88 -18.30 -16.89
C VAL A 146 12.62 -17.30 -16.00
N LEU A 147 12.60 -16.01 -16.33
CA LEU A 147 13.28 -14.99 -15.54
C LEU A 147 12.64 -14.85 -14.14
N ILE A 148 11.33 -14.69 -14.09
CA ILE A 148 10.59 -14.39 -12.86
C ILE A 148 10.62 -15.55 -11.85
N ALA A 149 10.73 -16.80 -12.33
CA ALA A 149 10.83 -18.00 -11.50
C ALA A 149 12.03 -18.03 -10.53
N HIS A 150 13.00 -17.12 -10.68
CA HIS A 150 14.14 -17.00 -9.77
C HIS A 150 13.81 -16.23 -8.48
N ASN A 151 12.72 -15.44 -8.42
CA ASN A 151 12.44 -14.66 -7.21
C ASN A 151 11.66 -15.52 -6.19
N PRO A 152 11.99 -15.40 -4.89
CA PRO A 152 11.21 -16.03 -3.83
C PRO A 152 9.93 -15.25 -3.53
N GLY A 153 8.95 -15.91 -2.89
CA GLY A 153 7.79 -15.23 -2.30
C GLY A 153 6.75 -14.72 -3.30
N GLN A 154 6.51 -15.47 -4.37
CA GLN A 154 5.53 -15.14 -5.41
C GLN A 154 4.26 -15.96 -5.29
N ILE A 155 3.19 -15.46 -5.90
CA ILE A 155 2.01 -16.26 -6.20
C ILE A 155 2.38 -17.25 -7.32
N PRO A 156 2.18 -18.58 -7.13
CA PRO A 156 2.42 -19.55 -8.20
C PRO A 156 1.46 -19.32 -9.38
N LYS A 157 2.00 -19.20 -10.59
CA LYS A 157 1.23 -19.00 -11.82
C LYS A 157 1.68 -20.00 -12.90
N GLN A 158 0.74 -20.40 -13.74
CA GLN A 158 1.03 -21.09 -15.00
C GLN A 158 0.76 -20.10 -16.13
N VAL A 159 1.72 -19.92 -17.03
CA VAL A 159 1.69 -19.00 -18.18
C VAL A 159 2.20 -19.70 -19.41
#